data_AF-A0AAD4CHD2-F1
#
_entry.id   AF-A0AAD4CHD2-F1
#
_cell.length_a   1.000
_cell.length_b   1.000
_cell.length_c   1.000
_cell.angle_alpha   90.00
_cell.angle_beta   90.00
_cell.angle_gamma   90.00
#
_symmetry.space_group_name_H-M   'P 1'
#
loop_
_entity.id
_entity.type
_entity.pdbx_description
1 polymer ?
#
loop_
_entity_poly.entity_id
_entity_poly.type
_entity_poly.pdbx_seq_one_letter_code
_entity_poly.pdbx_strand_id
1 'polypeptide(L)'
;MDHLRDSLLSSQPRDTPSTETIDHARRDQEHTCQSVARGDLTEVRDMAFSNRTWVVTSRYCDIGDGVDSLEDHIHSLWYMYYELGRTISAESPEHEGLVLDILRVQGMGPLTRPARGVNGIDIARTVDGTL
;
A
#
# COMPACT_ATOMS: atom_id res chain seq x y z
N MET A 1 10.93 18.00 -16.98
CA MET A 1 11.04 16.91 -17.96
C MET A 1 12.45 16.31 -17.99
N ASP A 2 13.51 17.09 -17.77
CA ASP A 2 14.91 16.58 -17.80
C ASP A 2 15.23 15.55 -16.70
N HIS A 3 14.67 15.68 -15.51
CA HIS A 3 14.86 14.72 -14.41
C HIS A 3 14.35 13.29 -14.71
N LEU A 4 13.42 13.14 -15.65
CA LEU A 4 12.79 11.84 -15.93
C LEU A 4 13.73 10.92 -16.71
N ARG A 5 14.53 11.49 -17.62
CA ARG A 5 15.49 10.75 -18.44
C ARG A 5 16.69 10.32 -17.60
N ASP A 6 17.14 11.19 -16.71
CA ASP A 6 18.24 10.91 -15.80
C ASP A 6 17.87 9.84 -14.77
N SER A 7 16.63 9.84 -14.25
CA SER A 7 16.17 8.81 -13.29
C SER A 7 16.06 7.40 -13.92
N LEU A 8 15.70 7.31 -15.20
CA LEU A 8 15.67 6.04 -15.95
C LEU A 8 17.05 5.54 -16.37
N LEU A 9 18.01 6.44 -16.60
CA LEU A 9 19.39 6.11 -16.98
C LEU A 9 20.31 5.95 -15.77
N SER A 10 19.86 6.30 -14.57
CA SER A 10 20.65 6.10 -13.36
C SER A 10 20.69 4.61 -13.02
N SER A 11 21.91 4.07 -12.92
CA SER A 11 22.18 2.78 -12.29
C SER A 11 22.17 2.87 -10.77
N GLN A 12 21.60 3.96 -10.21
CA GLN A 12 21.56 4.14 -8.76
C GLN A 12 20.57 3.14 -8.16
N PRO A 13 20.97 2.46 -7.07
CA PRO A 13 20.03 1.71 -6.24
C PRO A 13 18.86 2.61 -5.84
N ARG A 14 17.70 2.02 -5.53
CA ARG A 14 16.55 2.75 -5.00
C ARG A 14 17.01 3.73 -3.92
N ASP A 15 16.66 5.00 -4.07
CA ASP A 15 16.95 6.03 -3.06
C ASP A 15 16.47 5.51 -1.71
N THR A 16 17.35 5.54 -0.71
CA THR A 16 16.95 5.18 0.66
C THR A 16 15.74 6.02 1.04
N PRO A 17 14.64 5.41 1.52
CA PRO A 17 13.44 6.14 1.88
C PRO A 17 13.80 7.27 2.83
N SER A 18 13.17 8.43 2.62
CA SER A 18 13.45 9.60 3.43
C SER A 18 13.14 9.30 4.91
N THR A 19 13.85 9.95 5.84
CA THR A 19 13.57 9.79 7.28
C THR A 19 12.10 10.08 7.60
N GLU A 20 11.49 11.05 6.91
CA GLU A 20 10.07 11.39 7.07
C GLU A 20 9.14 10.24 6.64
N THR A 21 9.47 9.58 5.52
CA THR A 21 8.76 8.38 5.03
C THR A 21 8.83 7.23 6.02
N ILE A 22 10.03 6.95 6.55
CA ILE A 22 10.27 5.90 7.54
C ILE A 22 9.46 6.19 8.83
N ASP A 23 9.49 7.43 9.31
CA ASP A 23 8.77 7.84 10.52
C ASP A 23 7.25 7.82 10.34
N HIS A 24 6.74 8.07 9.14
CA HIS A 24 5.32 7.93 8.83
C HIS A 24 4.89 6.47 8.85
N ALA A 25 5.60 5.60 8.11
CA ALA A 25 5.30 4.17 8.05
C ALA A 25 5.32 3.53 9.45
N ARG A 26 6.33 3.87 10.27
CA ARG A 26 6.40 3.38 11.66
C ARG A 26 5.21 3.83 12.50
N ARG A 27 4.80 5.09 12.39
CA ARG A 27 3.64 5.61 13.14
C ARG A 27 2.33 4.96 12.70
N ASP A 28 2.16 4.72 11.42
CA ASP A 28 0.98 4.03 10.88
C ASP A 28 0.88 2.60 11.42
N GLN A 29 1.99 1.84 11.37
CA GLN A 29 2.05 0.50 11.96
C GLN A 29 1.79 0.49 13.47
N GLU A 30 2.40 1.41 14.21
CA GLU A 30 2.19 1.52 15.64
C GLU A 30 0.72 1.83 15.97
N HIS A 31 0.10 2.73 15.21
CA HIS A 31 -1.32 3.04 15.36
C HIS A 31 -2.20 1.81 15.09
N THR A 32 -1.93 1.06 14.02
CA THR A 32 -2.64 -0.21 13.73
C THR A 32 -2.51 -1.20 14.89
N CYS A 33 -1.29 -1.43 15.40
CA CYS A 33 -1.09 -2.33 16.54
C CYS A 33 -1.84 -1.88 17.79
N GLN A 34 -1.85 -0.58 18.08
CA GLN A 34 -2.56 -0.04 19.24
C GLN A 34 -4.09 -0.23 19.10
N SER A 35 -4.66 0.03 17.93
CA SER A 35 -6.08 -0.21 17.66
C SER A 35 -6.44 -1.70 17.79
N VAL A 36 -5.62 -2.58 17.22
CA VAL A 36 -5.81 -4.04 17.34
C VAL A 36 -5.74 -4.48 18.81
N ALA A 37 -4.76 -3.99 19.56
CA ALA A 37 -4.61 -4.31 20.99
C ALA A 37 -5.79 -3.83 21.86
N ARG A 38 -6.50 -2.77 21.43
CA ARG A 38 -7.73 -2.29 22.07
C ARG A 38 -8.98 -3.07 21.66
N GLY A 39 -8.89 -3.90 20.62
CA GLY A 39 -10.03 -4.63 20.07
C GLY A 39 -10.81 -3.85 19.01
N ASP A 40 -10.25 -2.75 18.48
CA ASP A 40 -10.87 -1.90 17.45
C ASP A 40 -10.77 -2.54 16.04
N LEU A 41 -11.05 -3.84 15.95
CA LEU A 41 -10.79 -4.66 14.76
C LEU A 41 -11.63 -4.21 13.56
N THR A 42 -12.89 -3.84 13.79
CA THR A 42 -13.80 -3.34 12.75
C THR A 42 -13.28 -2.04 12.14
N GLU A 43 -12.76 -1.12 12.96
CA GLU A 43 -12.23 0.15 12.46
C GLU A 43 -10.97 -0.07 11.62
N VAL A 44 -10.07 -0.95 12.07
CA VAL A 44 -8.86 -1.31 11.30
C VAL A 44 -9.24 -1.97 9.97
N ARG A 45 -10.24 -2.85 9.98
CA ARG A 45 -10.77 -3.49 8.77
C ARG A 45 -11.37 -2.46 7.81
N ASP A 46 -12.20 -1.55 8.31
CA ASP A 46 -12.82 -0.49 7.51
C ASP A 46 -11.77 0.47 6.94
N MET A 47 -10.72 0.78 7.69
CA MET A 47 -9.58 1.57 7.22
C MET A 47 -8.83 0.85 6.08
N ALA A 48 -8.57 -0.45 6.23
CA ALA A 48 -7.91 -1.25 5.19
C ALA A 48 -8.75 -1.29 3.90
N PHE A 49 -10.02 -1.70 4.02
CA PHE A 49 -10.88 -1.92 2.86
C PHE A 49 -11.37 -0.61 2.22
N SER A 50 -11.83 0.36 3.01
CA SER A 50 -12.47 1.57 2.46
C SER A 50 -11.47 2.68 2.17
N ASN A 51 -10.45 2.87 3.02
CA ASN A 51 -9.49 3.96 2.85
C ASN A 51 -8.28 3.54 2.02
N ARG A 52 -7.48 2.58 2.51
CA ARG A 52 -6.20 2.24 1.90
C ARG A 52 -6.37 1.64 0.50
N THR A 53 -7.33 0.74 0.33
CA THR A 53 -7.68 0.21 -1.01
C THR A 53 -8.14 1.32 -1.96
N TRP A 54 -8.99 2.25 -1.50
CA TRP A 54 -9.44 3.37 -2.34
C TRP A 54 -8.29 4.30 -2.73
N VAL A 55 -7.41 4.65 -1.79
CA VAL A 55 -6.24 5.49 -2.06
C VAL A 55 -5.33 4.83 -3.11
N VAL A 56 -5.00 3.54 -2.96
CA VAL A 56 -4.15 2.83 -3.91
C VAL A 56 -4.80 2.77 -5.29
N THR A 57 -6.07 2.37 -5.35
CA THR A 57 -6.80 2.19 -6.61
C THR A 57 -7.03 3.50 -7.35
N SER A 58 -7.55 4.53 -6.67
CA SER A 58 -7.84 5.82 -7.33
C SER A 58 -6.59 6.57 -7.72
N ARG A 59 -5.56 6.63 -6.85
CA ARG A 59 -4.32 7.32 -7.21
C ARG A 59 -3.59 6.64 -8.37
N TYR A 60 -3.56 5.31 -8.41
CA TYR A 60 -2.92 4.61 -9.51
C TYR A 60 -3.75 4.66 -10.80
N CYS A 61 -5.04 4.35 -10.73
CA CYS A 61 -5.88 4.18 -11.93
C CYS A 61 -6.43 5.50 -12.47
N ASP A 62 -6.86 6.44 -11.62
CA ASP A 62 -7.53 7.66 -12.05
C ASP A 62 -6.55 8.82 -12.22
N ILE A 63 -5.62 8.98 -11.26
CA ILE A 63 -4.64 10.07 -11.26
C ILE A 63 -3.40 9.67 -12.06
N GLY A 64 -3.04 8.38 -12.03
CA GLY A 64 -1.83 7.88 -12.67
C GLY A 64 -0.58 8.06 -11.81
N ASP A 65 -0.68 8.14 -10.49
CA ASP A 65 0.51 8.11 -9.64
C ASP A 65 1.26 6.77 -9.81
N GLY A 66 2.59 6.81 -9.78
CA GLY A 66 3.44 5.62 -9.91
C GLY A 66 3.50 4.81 -8.61
N VAL A 67 3.79 3.51 -8.73
CA VAL A 67 3.83 2.56 -7.61
C VAL A 67 4.76 3.03 -6.48
N ASP A 68 5.91 3.62 -6.81
CA ASP A 68 6.86 4.14 -5.82
C ASP A 68 6.21 5.13 -4.83
N SER A 69 5.27 5.95 -5.32
CA SER A 69 4.56 6.93 -4.47
C SER A 69 3.43 6.33 -3.62
N LEU A 70 3.06 5.09 -3.89
CA LEU A 70 1.98 4.36 -3.20
C LEU A 70 2.53 3.27 -2.27
N GLU A 71 3.84 3.06 -2.24
CA GLU A 71 4.50 2.00 -1.46
C GLU A 71 4.04 1.98 0.00
N ASP A 72 4.04 3.12 0.69
CA ASP A 72 3.62 3.21 2.09
C ASP A 72 2.16 2.81 2.28
N HIS A 73 1.27 3.20 1.36
CA HIS A 73 -0.13 2.83 1.42
C HIS A 73 -0.34 1.34 1.15
N ILE A 74 0.46 0.74 0.26
CA ILE A 74 0.43 -0.70 -0.03
C ILE A 74 0.94 -1.49 1.17
N HIS A 75 2.05 -1.06 1.78
CA HIS A 75 2.58 -1.68 3.00
C HIS A 75 1.62 -1.55 4.18
N SER A 76 1.02 -0.37 4.36
CA SER A 76 -0.02 -0.12 5.36
C SER A 76 -1.22 -1.05 5.17
N LEU A 77 -1.74 -1.16 3.95
CA LEU A 77 -2.84 -2.07 3.58
C LEU A 77 -2.51 -3.52 3.94
N TRP A 78 -1.33 -3.99 3.53
CA TRP A 78 -0.88 -5.35 3.82
C TRP A 78 -0.75 -5.58 5.33
N TYR A 79 -0.15 -4.63 6.05
CA TYR A 79 0.08 -4.74 7.49
C TYR A 79 -1.23 -4.80 8.28
N MET A 80 -2.22 -3.99 7.91
CA MET A 80 -3.55 -4.03 8.53
C MET A 80 -4.20 -5.40 8.38
N TYR A 81 -4.22 -5.98 7.17
CA TYR A 81 -4.77 -7.33 6.97
C TYR A 81 -3.95 -8.42 7.67
N TYR A 82 -2.63 -8.27 7.73
CA TYR A 82 -1.75 -9.19 8.46
C TYR A 82 -2.08 -9.21 9.96
N GLU A 83 -2.16 -8.05 10.60
CA GLU A 83 -2.48 -7.97 12.03
C GLU A 83 -3.90 -8.47 12.31
N LEU A 84 -4.89 -8.10 11.48
CA LEU A 84 -6.26 -8.61 11.59
C LEU A 84 -6.32 -10.13 11.47
N GLY A 85 -5.63 -10.72 10.48
CA GLY A 85 -5.59 -12.16 10.27
C GLY A 85 -4.86 -12.93 11.36
N ARG A 86 -3.95 -12.28 12.10
CA ARG A 86 -3.29 -12.87 13.27
C ARG A 86 -4.14 -12.81 14.53
N THR A 87 -5.00 -11.81 14.65
CA THR A 87 -5.80 -11.56 15.86
C THR A 87 -7.17 -12.21 15.80
N ILE A 88 -7.79 -12.25 14.62
CA ILE A 88 -9.14 -12.81 14.43
C ILE A 88 -9.06 -14.33 14.30
N SER A 89 -9.91 -15.05 15.04
CA SER A 89 -10.01 -16.51 14.94
C SER A 89 -10.61 -16.93 13.60
N ALA A 90 -10.04 -17.95 12.96
CA ALA A 90 -10.54 -18.46 11.68
C ALA A 90 -11.97 -19.02 11.74
N GLU A 91 -12.46 -19.38 12.93
CA GLU A 91 -13.81 -19.89 13.16
C GLU A 91 -14.84 -18.78 13.42
N SER A 92 -14.41 -17.52 13.50
CA SER A 92 -15.28 -16.40 13.83
C SER A 92 -15.90 -15.76 12.59
N PRO A 93 -17.11 -15.18 12.69
CA PRO A 93 -17.75 -14.50 11.57
C PRO A 93 -16.95 -13.27 11.07
N GLU A 94 -16.14 -12.65 11.93
CA GLU A 94 -15.26 -11.55 11.55
C GLU A 94 -14.21 -12.00 10.52
N HIS A 95 -13.75 -13.25 10.60
CA HIS A 95 -12.82 -13.83 9.64
C HIS A 95 -13.43 -13.95 8.24
N GLU A 96 -14.71 -14.36 8.15
CA GLU A 96 -15.45 -14.36 6.87
C GLU A 96 -15.47 -12.97 6.23
N GLY A 97 -15.57 -11.94 7.08
CA GLY A 97 -15.45 -10.55 6.68
C GLY A 97 -14.11 -10.22 6.02
N LEU A 98 -12.99 -10.59 6.63
CA LEU A 98 -11.66 -10.37 6.06
C LEU A 98 -11.51 -11.07 4.71
N VAL A 99 -11.95 -12.32 4.62
CA VAL A 99 -11.89 -13.11 3.38
C VAL A 99 -12.70 -12.44 2.27
N LEU A 100 -13.93 -11.99 2.60
CA LEU A 100 -14.78 -11.29 1.63
C LEU A 100 -14.14 -10.00 1.11
N ASP A 101 -13.48 -9.23 1.97
CA ASP A 101 -12.80 -8.01 1.56
C ASP A 101 -11.65 -8.32 0.59
N ILE A 102 -10.82 -9.32 0.89
CA ILE A 102 -9.73 -9.75 0.02
C ILE A 102 -10.29 -10.21 -1.35
N LEU A 103 -11.36 -11.01 -1.34
CA LEU A 103 -12.01 -11.44 -2.57
C LEU A 103 -12.59 -10.28 -3.38
N ARG A 104 -13.13 -9.26 -2.71
CA ARG A 104 -13.61 -8.02 -3.37
C ARG A 104 -12.46 -7.24 -3.99
N VAL A 105 -11.35 -7.07 -3.27
CA VAL A 105 -10.14 -6.42 -3.80
C VAL A 105 -9.61 -7.18 -5.02
N GLN A 106 -9.52 -8.52 -4.95
CA GLN A 106 -9.12 -9.34 -6.09
C GLN A 106 -10.12 -9.23 -7.26
N GLY A 107 -11.41 -9.18 -6.95
CA GLY A 107 -12.50 -9.05 -7.94
C GLY A 107 -12.51 -7.72 -8.69
N MET A 108 -11.79 -6.70 -8.20
CA MET A 108 -11.56 -5.46 -8.96
C MET A 108 -10.65 -5.67 -10.19
N GLY A 109 -9.91 -6.78 -10.22
CA GLY A 109 -8.96 -7.08 -11.28
C GLY A 109 -7.62 -6.37 -11.13
N PRO A 110 -6.71 -6.51 -12.10
CA PRO A 110 -5.43 -5.85 -12.07
C PRO A 110 -5.60 -4.33 -12.15
N LEU A 111 -4.79 -3.60 -11.37
CA LEU A 111 -4.73 -2.14 -11.47
C LEU A 111 -4.29 -1.73 -12.88
N THR A 112 -5.03 -0.82 -13.50
CA THR A 112 -4.74 -0.32 -14.85
C THR A 112 -4.47 1.17 -14.80
N ARG A 113 -3.44 1.63 -15.51
CA ARG A 113 -3.03 3.03 -15.51
C ARG A 113 -3.12 3.59 -16.93
N PRO A 114 -4.10 4.46 -17.22
CA PRO A 114 -4.35 4.95 -18.58
C PRO A 114 -3.31 5.98 -19.03
N ALA A 115 -2.75 6.77 -18.11
CA ALA A 115 -1.73 7.78 -18.39
C ALA A 115 -0.80 8.00 -17.19
N ARG A 116 0.34 8.64 -17.44
CA ARG A 116 1.27 9.04 -16.37
C ARG A 116 0.69 10.25 -15.62
N GLY A 117 0.54 10.10 -14.31
CA GLY A 117 0.13 11.14 -13.38
C GLY A 117 1.28 12.01 -12.89
N VAL A 118 1.00 12.78 -11.85
CA VAL A 118 1.88 13.84 -11.36
C VAL A 118 3.03 13.30 -10.52
N ASN A 119 2.80 12.20 -9.76
CA ASN A 119 3.79 11.65 -8.86
C ASN A 119 4.27 10.26 -9.31
N GLY A 120 5.55 9.97 -9.10
CA GLY A 120 6.11 8.62 -9.27
C GLY A 120 6.28 8.16 -10.72
N ILE A 121 7.25 7.27 -10.90
CA ILE A 121 7.45 6.51 -12.14
C ILE A 121 7.44 5.04 -11.72
N ASP A 122 6.87 4.16 -12.55
CA ASP A 122 6.93 2.72 -12.31
C ASP A 122 8.31 2.24 -12.77
N ILE A 123 9.30 2.32 -11.88
CA ILE A 123 10.66 1.85 -12.14
C ILE A 123 10.87 0.60 -11.32
N ALA A 124 11.10 -0.52 -11.99
CA ALA A 124 11.51 -1.76 -11.33
C ALA A 124 12.97 -1.60 -10.85
N ARG A 125 13.14 -1.03 -9.65
CA ARG A 125 14.45 -0.92 -9.00
C ARG A 125 14.68 -2.14 -8.13
N THR A 126 15.65 -2.95 -8.51
CA THR A 126 16.17 -4.06 -7.72
C THR A 126 17.36 -3.60 -6.88
N VAL A 127 17.78 -4.42 -5.92
CA VAL A 127 19.01 -4.18 -5.13
C VAL A 127 20.27 -4.07 -6.00
N ASP A 128 20.26 -4.67 -7.20
CA ASP A 128 21.36 -4.64 -8.16
C ASP A 128 21.22 -3.51 -9.21
N GLY A 129 20.18 -2.68 -9.11
CA GLY A 129 19.91 -1.56 -10.02
C GLY A 129 18.54 -1.65 -10.72
N THR A 130 18.36 -0.80 -11.73
CA THR A 130 17.13 -0.71 -12.52
C THR A 130 17.07 -1.81 -13.59
N LEU A 131 15.95 -2.53 -13.72
CA LEU A 131 15.66 -3.49 -14.80
C LEU A 131 15.15 -2.79 -16.06
#